data_AF-A0A561PQT1-F1
#
_entry.id   AF-A0A561PQT1-F1
#
_cell.length_a   1.000
_cell.length_b   1.000
_cell.length_c   1.000
_cell.angle_alpha   90.00
_cell.angle_beta   90.00
_cell.angle_gamma   90.00
#
_symmetry.space_group_name_H-M   'P 1'
#
loop_
_entity.id
_entity.type
_entity.pdbx_description
1 polymer ?
#
loop_
_entity_poly.entity_id
_entity_poly.type
_entity_poly.pdbx_seq_one_letter_code
_entity_poly.pdbx_strand_id
1 'polypeptide(L)'
;MNNFWEKVTMYHPLSDESRQAWGNIITSRTYKRHETLVAEGQVPRLVAYVVKGLFSQYYTAPNGDVVIKRFFPETFLAASVSAMLTQSPSQFTIKALENTTVLVYHFDEFKKLTTLYPDIAALYIRYLEIHWVIEKEPQEISLRYDTGKSRYAAFLQQFPALEHRLKQHEIASYLGITPTQLSRIRAEL
;
A
#
# COMPACT_ATOMS: atom_id res chain seq x y z
N MET A 1 -6.77 -17.60 -2.38
CA MET A 1 -6.45 -17.24 -3.78
C MET A 1 -7.67 -16.64 -4.50
N ASN A 2 -8.89 -17.15 -4.26
CA ASN A 2 -10.12 -16.61 -4.87
C ASN A 2 -10.32 -15.10 -4.66
N ASN A 3 -10.18 -14.60 -3.42
CA ASN A 3 -10.31 -13.16 -3.12
C ASN A 3 -9.28 -12.28 -3.87
N PHE A 4 -8.12 -12.83 -4.23
CA PHE A 4 -7.12 -12.11 -5.02
C PHE A 4 -7.61 -11.92 -6.45
N TRP A 5 -8.07 -13.00 -7.10
CA TRP A 5 -8.58 -12.94 -8.47
C TRP A 5 -9.83 -12.06 -8.58
N GLU A 6 -10.76 -12.18 -7.64
CA GLU A 6 -11.92 -11.29 -7.54
C GLU A 6 -11.50 -9.82 -7.46
N LYS A 7 -10.52 -9.51 -6.59
CA LYS A 7 -10.05 -8.12 -6.43
C LYS A 7 -9.37 -7.59 -7.70
N VAL A 8 -8.44 -8.34 -8.29
CA VAL A 8 -7.67 -7.81 -9.44
C VAL A 8 -8.52 -7.72 -10.71
N THR A 9 -9.52 -8.59 -10.86
CA THR A 9 -10.44 -8.53 -12.02
C THR A 9 -11.42 -7.35 -11.98
N MET A 10 -11.55 -6.66 -10.83
CA MET A 10 -12.27 -5.38 -10.76
C MET A 10 -11.57 -4.27 -11.57
N TYR A 11 -10.26 -4.37 -11.80
CA TYR A 11 -9.52 -3.39 -12.61
C TYR A 11 -9.66 -3.70 -14.09
N HIS A 12 -9.51 -4.96 -14.48
CA HIS A 12 -9.76 -5.43 -15.84
C HIS A 12 -9.99 -6.96 -15.83
N PRO A 13 -10.93 -7.50 -16.62
CA PRO A 13 -11.09 -8.95 -16.77
C PRO A 13 -9.81 -9.61 -17.26
N LEU A 14 -9.52 -10.81 -16.77
CA LEU A 14 -8.38 -11.63 -17.21
C LEU A 14 -8.86 -12.93 -17.83
N SER A 15 -8.22 -13.34 -18.93
CA SER A 15 -8.39 -14.66 -19.53
C SER A 15 -7.87 -15.76 -18.59
N ASP A 16 -8.25 -17.01 -18.86
CA ASP A 16 -7.81 -18.14 -18.05
C ASP A 16 -6.31 -18.38 -18.19
N GLU A 17 -5.74 -18.18 -19.38
CA GLU A 17 -4.30 -18.27 -19.65
C GLU A 17 -3.53 -17.22 -18.85
N SER A 18 -4.03 -15.97 -18.83
CA SER A 18 -3.44 -14.87 -18.05
C SER A 18 -3.48 -15.14 -16.55
N ARG A 19 -4.61 -15.65 -16.04
CA ARG A 19 -4.74 -16.05 -14.63
C ARG A 19 -3.78 -17.19 -14.28
N GLN A 20 -3.66 -18.19 -15.15
CA GLN A 20 -2.75 -19.32 -14.95
C GLN A 20 -1.29 -18.84 -14.95
N ALA A 21 -0.90 -18.03 -15.93
CA ALA A 21 0.47 -17.53 -16.05
C ALA A 21 0.88 -16.67 -14.84
N TRP A 22 0.02 -15.75 -14.39
CA TRP A 22 0.29 -14.97 -13.18
C TRP A 22 0.20 -15.83 -11.92
N GLY A 23 -0.74 -16.78 -11.85
CA GLY A 23 -0.86 -17.73 -10.75
C GLY A 23 0.42 -18.54 -10.50
N ASN A 24 1.12 -18.94 -11.57
CA ASN A 24 2.34 -19.72 -11.50
C ASN A 24 3.53 -18.99 -10.82
N ILE A 25 3.51 -17.65 -10.77
CA ILE A 25 4.56 -16.86 -10.12
C ILE A 25 4.17 -16.35 -8.73
N ILE A 26 2.95 -16.64 -8.28
CA ILE A 26 2.44 -16.22 -6.97
C ILE A 26 2.83 -17.26 -5.92
N THR A 27 3.38 -16.77 -4.80
CA THR A 27 3.69 -17.59 -3.62
C THR A 27 3.08 -16.97 -2.37
N SER A 28 2.81 -17.76 -1.34
CA SER A 28 2.37 -17.22 -0.05
C SER A 28 3.55 -16.91 0.87
N ARG A 29 3.45 -15.82 1.62
CA ARG A 29 4.40 -15.49 2.69
C ARG A 29 3.67 -14.94 3.92
N THR A 30 4.32 -15.07 5.07
CA THR A 30 3.87 -14.48 6.32
C THR A 30 4.95 -13.59 6.90
N TYR A 31 4.53 -12.47 7.47
CA TYR A 31 5.38 -11.52 8.17
C TYR A 31 4.88 -11.41 9.60
N LYS A 32 5.76 -11.61 10.58
CA LYS A 32 5.45 -11.30 11.97
C LYS A 32 5.33 -9.79 12.14
N ARG A 33 4.62 -9.36 13.18
CA ARG A 33 4.61 -7.96 13.59
C ARG A 33 6.04 -7.41 13.64
N HIS A 34 6.23 -6.25 13.04
CA HIS A 34 7.50 -5.53 12.90
C HIS A 34 8.52 -6.08 11.89
N GLU A 35 8.25 -7.19 11.21
CA GLU A 35 9.06 -7.59 10.05
C GLU A 35 8.81 -6.67 8.85
N THR A 36 9.81 -6.55 8.00
CA THR A 36 9.78 -5.65 6.84
C THR A 36 9.61 -6.44 5.53
N LEU A 37 8.69 -5.97 4.70
CA LEU A 37 8.58 -6.38 3.29
C LEU A 37 9.67 -5.70 2.45
N VAL A 38 9.94 -4.42 2.75
CA VAL A 38 10.99 -3.60 2.12
C VAL A 38 11.69 -2.83 3.24
N ALA A 39 13.01 -2.90 3.29
CA ALA A 39 13.81 -2.02 4.14
C ALA A 39 14.29 -0.79 3.34
N GLU A 40 14.46 0.34 4.02
CA GLU A 40 15.16 1.50 3.47
C GLU A 40 16.55 1.10 2.96
N GLY A 41 16.96 1.62 1.80
CA GLY A 41 18.22 1.28 1.15
C GLY A 41 18.22 -0.05 0.38
N GLN A 42 17.19 -0.90 0.54
CA GLN A 42 17.04 -2.13 -0.23
C GLN A 42 16.55 -1.82 -1.65
N VAL A 43 17.07 -2.52 -2.66
CA VAL A 43 16.45 -2.56 -4.00
C VAL A 43 15.32 -3.59 -3.97
N PRO A 44 14.04 -3.17 -3.92
CA PRO A 44 12.93 -4.08 -3.69
C PRO A 44 12.54 -4.82 -4.97
N ARG A 45 12.00 -6.03 -4.83
CA ARG A 45 11.58 -6.88 -5.97
C ARG A 45 10.19 -7.49 -5.84
N LEU A 46 9.60 -7.46 -4.64
CA LEU A 46 8.35 -8.16 -4.36
C LEU A 46 7.18 -7.19 -4.27
N VAL A 47 6.09 -7.53 -4.96
CA VAL A 47 4.78 -6.96 -4.70
C VAL A 47 4.01 -7.93 -3.80
N ALA A 48 3.31 -7.41 -2.80
CA ALA A 48 2.58 -8.22 -1.82
C ALA A 48 1.10 -7.83 -1.77
N TYR A 49 0.22 -8.73 -2.16
CA TYR A 49 -1.22 -8.62 -1.90
C TYR A 49 -1.52 -9.03 -0.46
N VAL A 50 -2.12 -8.15 0.31
CA VAL A 50 -2.46 -8.40 1.72
C VAL A 50 -3.72 -9.25 1.82
N VAL A 51 -3.55 -10.50 2.24
CA VAL A 51 -4.67 -11.43 2.48
C VAL A 51 -5.29 -11.16 3.85
N LYS A 52 -4.44 -10.99 4.86
CA LYS A 52 -4.81 -10.70 6.24
C LYS A 52 -3.68 -9.93 6.90
N GLY A 53 -3.98 -8.89 7.66
CA GLY A 53 -2.97 -8.10 8.35
C GLY A 53 -2.88 -6.67 7.82
N LEU A 54 -1.79 -5.99 8.16
CA LEU A 54 -1.61 -4.57 7.88
C LEU A 54 -0.14 -4.22 7.74
N PHE A 55 0.21 -3.57 6.64
CA PHE A 55 1.50 -2.89 6.48
C PHE A 55 1.35 -1.38 6.59
N SER A 56 2.41 -0.71 7.03
CA SER A 56 2.65 0.72 6.79
C SER A 56 3.84 0.91 5.85
N GLN A 57 3.77 1.87 4.95
CA GLN A 57 4.91 2.45 4.26
C GLN A 57 5.27 3.78 4.91
N TYR A 58 6.54 3.97 5.25
CA TYR A 58 7.01 5.21 5.85
C TYR A 58 8.41 5.61 5.39
N TYR A 59 8.67 6.91 5.50
CA TYR A 59 9.99 7.52 5.34
C TYR A 59 10.58 7.80 6.73
N THR A 60 11.89 7.59 6.87
CA THR A 60 12.64 7.96 8.07
C THR A 60 13.32 9.30 7.82
N ALA A 61 12.91 10.35 8.53
CA ALA A 61 13.52 11.67 8.42
C ALA A 61 14.93 11.70 9.05
N PRO A 62 15.79 12.67 8.69
CA PRO A 62 17.16 12.75 9.21
C PRO A 62 17.25 12.87 10.74
N ASN A 63 16.21 13.39 11.39
CA ASN A 63 16.10 13.48 12.85
C ASN A 63 15.59 12.18 13.51
N GLY A 64 15.32 11.13 12.72
CA GLY A 64 14.79 9.84 13.16
C GLY A 64 13.27 9.74 13.16
N ASP A 65 12.55 10.81 12.83
CA ASP A 65 11.08 10.79 12.83
C ASP A 65 10.52 9.92 11.69
N VAL A 66 9.48 9.16 12.01
CA VAL A 66 8.78 8.31 11.05
C VAL A 66 7.60 9.06 10.44
N VAL A 67 7.64 9.26 9.12
CA VAL A 67 6.57 9.88 8.34
C VAL A 67 5.81 8.80 7.58
N ILE A 68 4.60 8.46 8.04
CA ILE A 68 3.77 7.44 7.44
C ILE A 68 3.17 7.97 6.13
N LYS A 69 3.48 7.31 5.02
CA LYS A 69 3.01 7.65 3.68
C LYS A 69 1.70 6.96 3.32
N ARG A 70 1.54 5.69 3.71
CA ARG A 70 0.37 4.87 3.33
C ARG A 70 0.23 3.66 4.25
N PHE A 71 -1.01 3.24 4.47
CA PHE A 71 -1.34 1.94 5.05
C PHE A 71 -1.83 0.97 3.96
N PHE A 72 -1.50 -0.31 4.10
CA PHE A 72 -1.98 -1.38 3.23
C PHE A 72 -2.73 -2.42 4.09
N PRO A 73 -4.03 -2.22 4.29
CA PRO A 73 -4.89 -3.25 4.90
C PRO A 73 -5.14 -4.40 3.94
N GLU A 74 -5.98 -5.33 4.35
CA GLU A 74 -6.47 -6.42 3.52
C GLU A 74 -6.96 -5.93 2.15
N THR A 75 -6.72 -6.73 1.12
CA THR A 75 -7.02 -6.48 -0.31
C THR A 75 -6.14 -5.45 -1.02
N PHE A 76 -5.20 -4.80 -0.33
CA PHE A 76 -4.27 -3.86 -0.94
C PHE A 76 -3.01 -4.55 -1.45
N LEU A 77 -2.37 -3.96 -2.47
CA LEU A 77 -1.02 -4.34 -2.92
C LEU A 77 0.01 -3.41 -2.28
N ALA A 78 0.87 -3.97 -1.43
CA ALA A 78 2.02 -3.30 -0.83
C ALA A 78 3.27 -3.51 -1.70
N ALA A 79 3.87 -2.41 -2.14
CA ALA A 79 5.11 -2.41 -2.92
C ALA A 79 5.79 -1.03 -2.88
N SER A 80 7.09 -1.01 -3.13
CA SER A 80 7.83 0.22 -3.47
C SER A 80 8.04 0.29 -4.98
N VAL A 81 6.94 0.52 -5.71
CA VAL A 81 6.92 0.43 -7.18
C VAL A 81 7.86 1.45 -7.82
N SER A 82 8.00 2.66 -7.27
CA SER A 82 8.94 3.66 -7.79
C SER A 82 10.38 3.13 -7.81
N ALA A 83 10.84 2.57 -6.68
CA ALA A 83 12.17 1.96 -6.56
C ALA A 83 12.34 0.72 -7.46
N MET A 84 11.28 -0.06 -7.67
CA MET A 84 11.31 -1.20 -8.60
C MET A 84 11.44 -0.74 -10.06
N LEU A 85 10.70 0.30 -10.46
CA LEU A 85 10.74 0.86 -11.81
C LEU A 85 12.09 1.48 -12.13
N THR A 86 12.69 2.19 -11.17
CA THR A 86 14.01 2.82 -11.32
C THR A 86 15.17 1.88 -10.99
N GLN A 87 14.88 0.65 -10.55
CA GLN A 87 15.86 -0.34 -10.07
C GLN A 87 16.83 0.24 -9.03
N SER A 88 16.32 1.13 -8.18
CA SER A 88 17.11 1.88 -7.21
C SER A 88 16.80 1.45 -5.77
N PRO A 89 17.68 1.75 -4.81
CA PRO A 89 17.38 1.64 -3.39
C PRO A 89 16.07 2.36 -3.05
N SER A 90 15.25 1.75 -2.19
CA SER A 90 14.02 2.37 -1.70
C SER A 90 14.33 3.44 -0.66
N GLN A 91 13.67 4.59 -0.77
CA GLN A 91 13.64 5.61 0.29
C GLN A 91 12.65 5.28 1.39
N PHE A 92 11.83 4.24 1.23
CA PHE A 92 10.77 3.90 2.17
C PHE A 92 10.99 2.51 2.76
N THR A 93 10.59 2.37 4.03
CA THR A 93 10.40 1.06 4.65
C THR A 93 8.93 0.66 4.54
N ILE A 94 8.65 -0.60 4.24
CA ILE A 94 7.32 -1.22 4.33
C ILE A 94 7.37 -2.27 5.43
N LYS A 95 6.63 -2.04 6.51
CA LYS A 95 6.71 -2.81 7.76
C LYS A 95 5.34 -3.31 8.21
N ALA A 96 5.29 -4.56 8.68
CA ALA A 96 4.08 -5.17 9.21
C ALA A 96 3.74 -4.55 10.57
N LEU A 97 2.53 -4.00 10.72
CA LEU A 97 2.04 -3.42 11.98
C LEU A 97 1.42 -4.47 12.91
N GLU A 98 1.05 -5.61 12.34
CA GLU A 98 0.54 -6.83 12.97
C GLU A 98 0.98 -8.05 12.14
N ASN A 99 0.67 -9.26 12.61
CA ASN A 99 0.99 -10.47 11.85
C ASN A 99 0.24 -10.44 10.51
N THR A 100 0.99 -10.51 9.41
CA THR A 100 0.46 -10.27 8.07
C THR A 100 0.73 -11.46 7.15
N THR A 101 -0.31 -11.98 6.53
CA THR A 101 -0.26 -13.02 5.49
C THR A 101 -0.49 -12.38 4.13
N VAL A 102 0.36 -12.73 3.17
CA VAL A 102 0.32 -12.17 1.82
C VAL A 102 0.44 -13.22 0.74
N LEU A 103 -0.01 -12.85 -0.45
CA LEU A 103 0.41 -13.44 -1.71
C LEU A 103 1.45 -12.51 -2.33
N VAL A 104 2.60 -13.03 -2.73
CA VAL A 104 3.69 -12.24 -3.31
C VAL A 104 4.07 -12.76 -4.68
N TYR A 105 4.56 -11.85 -5.51
CA TYR A 105 5.21 -12.18 -6.78
C TYR A 105 6.37 -11.21 -7.03
N HIS A 106 7.30 -11.66 -7.87
CA HIS A 106 8.41 -10.85 -8.34
C HIS A 106 7.92 -9.84 -9.39
N PHE A 107 8.23 -8.56 -9.18
CA PHE A 107 7.76 -7.47 -10.04
C PHE A 107 8.29 -7.60 -11.47
N ASP A 108 9.55 -8.01 -11.63
CA ASP A 108 10.20 -8.28 -12.91
C ASP A 108 9.52 -9.42 -13.68
N GLU A 109 9.16 -10.52 -13.01
CA GLU A 109 8.38 -11.61 -13.63
C GLU A 109 6.98 -11.13 -14.05
N PHE A 110 6.30 -10.38 -13.18
CA PHE A 110 5.01 -9.78 -13.54
C PHE A 110 5.12 -8.81 -14.72
N LYS A 111 6.19 -8.01 -14.79
CA LYS A 111 6.43 -7.11 -15.92
C LYS A 111 6.64 -7.87 -17.22
N LYS A 112 7.27 -9.05 -17.22
CA LYS A 112 7.31 -9.92 -18.41
C LYS A 112 5.91 -10.34 -18.83
N LEU A 113 5.03 -10.70 -17.89
CA LEU A 113 3.63 -11.02 -18.20
C LEU A 113 2.89 -9.85 -18.86
N THR A 114 3.13 -8.60 -18.44
CA THR A 114 2.53 -7.42 -19.10
C THR A 114 2.97 -7.24 -20.56
N THR A 115 4.08 -7.86 -20.99
CA THR A 115 4.51 -7.83 -22.40
C THR A 115 3.93 -8.96 -23.23
N LEU A 116 3.50 -10.05 -22.59
CA LEU A 116 2.99 -11.25 -23.24
C LEU A 116 1.46 -11.28 -23.29
N TYR A 117 0.79 -10.68 -22.29
CA TYR A 117 -0.65 -10.75 -22.09
C TYR A 117 -1.25 -9.34 -22.03
N PRO A 118 -1.95 -8.88 -23.08
CA PRO A 118 -2.51 -7.52 -23.16
C PRO A 118 -3.52 -7.20 -22.06
N ASP A 119 -4.29 -8.17 -21.59
CA ASP A 119 -5.25 -8.02 -20.49
C ASP A 119 -4.56 -7.82 -19.14
N ILE A 120 -3.42 -8.47 -18.88
CA ILE A 120 -2.57 -8.18 -17.71
C ILE A 120 -2.00 -6.76 -17.81
N ALA A 121 -1.59 -6.32 -19.02
CA ALA A 121 -1.12 -4.96 -19.23
C ALA A 121 -2.22 -3.92 -18.95
N ALA A 122 -3.43 -4.14 -19.47
CA ALA A 122 -4.59 -3.28 -19.24
C ALA A 122 -4.96 -3.22 -17.75
N LEU A 123 -4.94 -4.36 -17.06
CA LEU A 123 -5.13 -4.43 -15.61
C LEU A 123 -4.10 -3.57 -14.87
N TYR A 124 -2.82 -3.72 -15.21
CA TYR A 124 -1.73 -2.98 -14.58
C TYR A 124 -1.86 -1.46 -14.79
N ILE A 125 -2.16 -1.03 -16.02
CA ILE A 125 -2.40 0.38 -16.35
C ILE A 125 -3.58 0.91 -15.53
N ARG A 126 -4.71 0.20 -15.53
CA ARG A 126 -5.91 0.63 -14.80
C ARG A 126 -5.68 0.71 -13.30
N TYR A 127 -4.93 -0.23 -12.73
CA TYR A 127 -4.53 -0.19 -11.32
C TYR A 127 -3.72 1.08 -11.01
N LEU A 128 -2.75 1.42 -11.85
CA LEU A 128 -1.94 2.64 -11.67
C LEU A 128 -2.78 3.91 -11.82
N GLU A 129 -3.63 4.01 -12.84
CA GLU A 129 -4.53 5.16 -13.02
C GLU A 129 -5.35 5.45 -11.76
N ILE A 130 -5.98 4.42 -11.19
CA ILE A 130 -6.81 4.56 -10.00
C ILE A 130 -5.95 4.96 -8.80
N HIS A 131 -4.89 4.20 -8.49
CA HIS A 131 -4.21 4.33 -7.20
C HIS A 131 -3.08 5.36 -7.17
N TRP A 132 -2.55 5.75 -8.34
CA TRP A 132 -1.42 6.68 -8.48
C TRP A 132 -1.79 8.01 -9.10
N VAL A 133 -2.92 8.10 -9.81
CA VAL A 133 -3.42 9.37 -10.35
C VAL A 133 -4.67 9.78 -9.59
N ILE A 134 -5.78 9.07 -9.79
CA ILE A 134 -7.11 9.45 -9.29
C ILE A 134 -7.15 9.57 -7.76
N GLU A 135 -6.58 8.61 -7.03
CA GLU A 135 -6.55 8.65 -5.57
C GLU A 135 -5.51 9.64 -5.01
N LYS A 136 -4.42 9.87 -5.74
CA LYS A 136 -3.25 10.59 -5.21
C LYS A 136 -3.34 12.09 -5.41
N GLU A 137 -3.83 12.54 -6.55
CA GLU A 137 -3.93 13.96 -6.90
C GLU A 137 -4.75 14.77 -5.86
N PRO A 138 -5.94 14.31 -5.39
CA PRO A 138 -6.65 15.01 -4.33
C PRO A 138 -5.93 14.99 -2.97
N GLN A 139 -5.22 13.90 -2.65
CA GLN A 139 -4.47 13.78 -1.39
C GLN A 139 -3.34 14.82 -1.32
N GLU A 140 -2.71 15.12 -2.46
CA GLU A 140 -1.64 16.12 -2.53
C GLU A 140 -2.14 17.52 -2.21
N ILE A 141 -3.32 17.91 -2.69
CA ILE A 141 -3.94 19.19 -2.33
C ILE A 141 -4.41 19.17 -0.87
N SER A 142 -5.06 18.09 -0.44
CA SER A 142 -5.57 17.93 0.92
C SER A 142 -4.48 18.09 2.00
N LEU A 143 -3.27 17.57 1.74
CA LEU A 143 -2.16 17.69 2.67
C LEU A 143 -1.68 19.14 2.87
N ARG A 144 -1.88 20.00 1.86
CA ARG A 144 -1.46 21.41 1.87
C ARG A 144 -2.55 22.38 2.34
N TYR A 145 -3.80 22.09 1.99
CA TYR A 145 -4.91 23.02 2.18
C TYR A 145 -5.83 22.63 3.34
N ASP A 146 -6.14 21.34 3.50
CA ASP A 146 -7.17 20.92 4.46
C ASP A 146 -6.68 21.06 5.91
N THR A 147 -7.65 21.13 6.82
CA THR A 147 -7.36 21.06 8.26
C THR A 147 -7.10 19.62 8.70
N GLY A 148 -6.41 19.44 9.83
CA GLY A 148 -6.23 18.12 10.44
C GLY A 148 -7.56 17.39 10.73
N LYS A 149 -8.61 18.14 11.10
CA LYS A 149 -9.96 17.59 11.36
C LYS A 149 -10.59 17.03 10.08
N SER A 150 -10.51 17.78 8.97
CA SER A 150 -11.03 17.33 7.67
C SER A 150 -10.28 16.08 7.18
N ARG A 151 -8.94 16.08 7.28
CA ARG A 151 -8.14 14.89 6.91
C ARG A 151 -8.45 13.68 7.80
N TYR A 152 -8.71 13.89 9.09
CA TYR A 152 -9.11 12.81 9.99
C TYR A 152 -10.47 12.21 9.61
N ALA A 153 -11.46 13.05 9.33
CA ALA A 153 -12.77 12.58 8.87
C ALA A 153 -12.65 11.77 7.56
N ALA A 154 -11.86 12.25 6.59
CA ALA A 154 -11.59 11.52 5.35
C ALA A 154 -10.88 10.18 5.61
N PHE A 155 -9.94 10.13 6.56
CA PHE A 155 -9.28 8.89 6.96
C PHE A 155 -10.28 7.86 7.52
N LEU A 156 -11.23 8.27 8.35
CA LEU A 156 -12.25 7.36 8.90
C LEU A 156 -13.20 6.82 7.83
N GLN A 157 -13.53 7.64 6.83
CA GLN A 157 -14.34 7.20 5.69
C GLN A 157 -13.57 6.23 4.79
N GLN A 158 -12.29 6.50 4.54
CA GLN A 158 -11.45 5.67 3.69
C GLN A 158 -11.07 4.35 4.36
N PHE A 159 -10.85 4.37 5.67
CA PHE A 159 -10.32 3.25 6.45
C PHE A 159 -11.09 3.03 7.75
N PRO A 160 -12.40 2.72 7.70
CA PRO A 160 -13.25 2.64 8.90
C PRO A 160 -12.76 1.61 9.92
N ALA A 161 -12.13 0.52 9.45
CA ALA A 161 -11.60 -0.52 10.33
C ALA A 161 -10.20 -0.23 10.90
N LEU A 162 -9.48 0.80 10.41
CA LEU A 162 -8.09 1.03 10.80
C LEU A 162 -7.92 1.86 12.07
N GLU A 163 -8.91 2.70 12.41
CA GLU A 163 -8.81 3.57 13.59
C GLU A 163 -8.47 2.79 14.87
N HIS A 164 -9.09 1.62 15.06
CA HIS A 164 -8.89 0.78 16.24
C HIS A 164 -7.66 -0.15 16.15
N ARG A 165 -7.07 -0.30 14.96
CA ARG A 165 -5.88 -1.15 14.73
C ARG A 165 -4.57 -0.35 14.85
N LEU A 166 -4.64 0.95 14.64
CA LEU A 166 -3.48 1.84 14.61
C LEU A 166 -3.27 2.57 15.93
N LYS A 167 -2.00 2.81 16.25
CA LYS A 167 -1.62 3.70 17.35
C LYS A 167 -1.88 5.15 16.96
N GLN A 168 -2.17 5.99 17.95
CA GLN A 168 -2.44 7.41 17.74
C GLN A 168 -1.33 8.15 16.98
N HIS A 169 -0.05 7.83 17.24
CA HIS A 169 1.05 8.47 16.53
C HIS A 169 1.16 8.03 15.06
N GLU A 170 0.74 6.81 14.71
CA GLU A 170 0.73 6.31 13.33
C GLU A 170 -0.32 7.05 12.51
N ILE A 171 -1.52 7.23 13.08
CA ILE A 171 -2.60 8.01 12.48
C ILE A 171 -2.18 9.48 12.36
N ALA A 172 -1.64 10.08 13.43
CA ALA A 172 -1.22 11.47 13.43
C ALA A 172 -0.14 11.75 12.36
N SER A 173 0.86 10.85 12.25
CA SER A 173 1.91 10.90 11.24
C SER A 173 1.33 10.84 9.81
N TYR A 174 0.40 9.92 9.54
CA TYR A 174 -0.28 9.82 8.24
C TYR A 174 -1.06 11.09 7.88
N LEU A 175 -1.68 11.73 8.87
CA LEU A 175 -2.47 12.96 8.70
C LEU A 175 -1.62 14.23 8.64
N GLY A 176 -0.31 14.15 8.85
CA GLY A 176 0.57 15.32 8.91
C GLY A 176 0.23 16.26 10.07
N ILE A 177 -0.15 15.71 11.24
CA ILE A 177 -0.42 16.48 12.46
C ILE A 177 0.28 15.83 13.67
N THR A 178 0.34 16.55 14.78
CA THR A 178 0.88 16.00 16.03
C THR A 178 -0.12 15.04 16.71
N PRO A 179 0.36 14.06 17.50
CA PRO A 179 -0.52 13.22 18.32
C PRO A 179 -1.45 14.04 19.22
N THR A 180 -0.95 15.14 19.80
CA THR A 180 -1.74 16.06 20.65
C THR A 180 -2.88 16.71 19.88
N GLN A 181 -2.62 17.21 18.65
CA GLN A 181 -3.68 17.74 17.78
C GLN A 181 -4.72 16.69 17.45
N LEU A 182 -4.31 15.45 17.13
CA LEU A 182 -5.25 14.36 16.88
C LEU A 182 -6.11 14.04 18.12
N SER A 183 -5.50 14.06 19.32
CA SER A 183 -6.25 13.87 20.57
C SER A 183 -7.34 14.92 20.75
N ARG A 184 -7.02 16.19 20.43
CA ARG A 184 -7.98 17.30 20.51
C ARG A 184 -9.10 17.15 19.50
N ILE A 185 -8.78 16.81 18.25
CA ILE A 185 -9.77 16.57 17.19
C ILE A 185 -10.75 15.46 17.58
N ARG A 186 -10.25 14.36 18.18
CA ARG A 186 -11.08 13.25 18.65
C ARG A 186 -12.04 13.63 19.78
N ALA A 187 -11.67 14.59 20.63
CA ALA A 187 -12.54 15.06 21.71
C ALA A 187 -13.64 16.02 21.22
N GLU A 188 -13.50 16.56 20.01
CA GLU A 188 -14.45 17.49 19.37
C GLU A 188 -15.41 16.79 18.38
N LEU A 189 -15.33 15.46 18.26
CA LEU A 189 -16.16 14.61 17.41
C LEU A 189 -17.03 13.70 18.29
#